data_AF-A0A1H8H7A6-F1
#
_entry.id   AF-A0A1H8H7A6-F1
#
_cell.length_a   1.000
_cell.length_b   1.000
_cell.length_c   1.000
_cell.angle_alpha   90.00
_cell.angle_beta   90.00
_cell.angle_gamma   90.00
#
_symmetry.space_group_name_H-M   'P 1'
#
loop_
_entity.id
_entity.type
_entity.pdbx_description
1 polymer ?
#
loop_
_entity_poly.entity_id
_entity_poly.type
_entity_poly.pdbx_seq_one_letter_code
_entity_poly.pdbx_strand_id
1 'polypeptide(L)'
;MRLRGRACRVTIFIGESDLYRHRPLYAEIVHRAHTMGLAGASVFRGVEGFGASSRIHTGHLLALSSDLPVAVVVVDTEENVANFLLVLDELVEEGLVIVDEVEVHRYVGGAKEARPSWWSRVRAERGDDGADRPEGRDTR
;
A
#
# COMPACT_ATOMS: atom_id res chain seq x y z
N MET A 1 -2.14 15.70 -13.33
CA MET A 1 -3.54 15.24 -13.20
C MET A 1 -4.28 16.21 -12.27
N ARG A 2 -5.55 16.52 -12.52
CA ARG A 2 -6.40 17.31 -11.61
C ARG A 2 -7.65 16.51 -11.29
N LEU A 3 -7.70 15.88 -10.11
CA LEU A 3 -8.86 15.15 -9.64
C LEU A 3 -9.90 16.15 -9.08
N ARG A 4 -11.16 16.08 -9.53
CA ARG A 4 -12.26 16.96 -9.07
C ARG A 4 -13.62 16.30 -9.31
N GLY A 5 -14.57 16.53 -8.41
CA GLY A 5 -15.91 15.94 -8.51
C GLY A 5 -15.94 14.50 -8.02
N ARG A 6 -16.83 13.67 -8.57
CA ARG A 6 -16.99 12.28 -8.14
C ARG A 6 -15.71 11.46 -8.32
N ALA A 7 -15.40 10.66 -7.32
CA ALA A 7 -14.23 9.80 -7.23
C ALA A 7 -14.54 8.62 -6.28
N CYS A 8 -13.61 7.68 -6.19
CA CYS A 8 -13.65 6.59 -5.23
C CYS A 8 -12.50 6.71 -4.24
N ARG A 9 -12.74 6.35 -2.99
CA ARG A 9 -11.73 6.16 -1.97
C ARG A 9 -11.60 4.68 -1.66
N VAL A 10 -10.39 4.15 -1.77
CA VAL A 10 -10.03 2.84 -1.23
C VAL A 10 -9.35 3.04 0.11
N THR A 11 -9.77 2.31 1.14
CA THR A 11 -9.05 2.20 2.41
C THR A 11 -8.69 0.74 2.66
N ILE A 12 -7.40 0.47 2.80
CA ILE A 12 -6.85 -0.85 3.09
C ILE A 12 -6.38 -0.87 4.54
N PHE A 13 -6.96 -1.73 5.36
CA PHE A 13 -6.56 -1.98 6.74
C PHE A 13 -5.77 -3.29 6.82
N ILE A 14 -4.55 -3.19 7.32
CA ILE A 14 -3.58 -4.29 7.47
C ILE A 14 -2.81 -4.14 8.78
N GLY A 15 -2.05 -5.15 9.16
CA GLY A 15 -1.08 -5.08 10.25
C GLY A 15 0.13 -4.23 9.88
N GLU A 16 0.79 -3.63 10.89
CA GLU A 16 2.07 -2.95 10.68
C GLU A 16 3.17 -3.95 10.29
N SER A 17 3.10 -5.14 10.88
CA SER A 17 4.09 -6.20 10.75
C SER A 17 3.88 -7.05 9.50
N ASP A 18 2.80 -6.82 8.74
CA ASP A 18 2.49 -7.56 7.52
C ASP A 18 3.58 -7.35 6.46
N LEU A 19 4.00 -8.45 5.84
CA LEU A 19 5.07 -8.45 4.85
C LEU A 19 4.60 -9.02 3.50
N TYR A 20 5.07 -8.42 2.42
CA TYR A 20 5.04 -8.98 1.07
C TYR A 20 6.48 -9.15 0.59
N ARG A 21 6.90 -10.40 0.31
CA ARG A 21 8.27 -10.76 -0.12
C ARG A 21 9.36 -10.05 0.71
N HIS A 22 9.24 -10.15 2.04
CA HIS A 22 10.15 -9.56 3.05
C HIS A 22 10.11 -8.03 3.18
N ARG A 23 9.18 -7.35 2.50
CA ARG A 23 9.00 -5.90 2.61
C ARG A 23 7.69 -5.57 3.31
N PRO A 24 7.58 -4.45 4.05
CA PRO A 24 6.33 -4.04 4.67
C PRO A 24 5.21 -3.90 3.64
N LEU A 25 4.09 -4.60 3.88
CA LEU A 25 2.97 -4.68 2.94
C LEU A 25 2.39 -3.30 2.62
N TYR A 26 2.18 -2.43 3.62
CA TYR A 26 1.70 -1.06 3.39
C TYR A 26 2.57 -0.28 2.41
N ALA A 27 3.88 -0.53 2.44
CA ALA A 27 4.83 0.21 1.66
C ALA A 27 4.88 -0.31 0.21
N GLU A 28 4.73 -1.63 0.02
CA GLU A 28 4.53 -2.23 -1.29
C GLU A 28 3.21 -1.76 -1.93
N ILE A 29 2.12 -1.67 -1.16
CA ILE A 29 0.83 -1.12 -1.63
C ILE A 29 1.01 0.31 -2.16
N VAL A 30 1.68 1.19 -1.41
CA VAL A 30 1.96 2.57 -1.85
C VAL A 30 2.88 2.58 -3.08
N HIS A 31 3.87 1.69 -3.14
CA HIS A 31 4.76 1.57 -4.29
C HIS A 31 4.01 1.19 -5.57
N ARG A 32 3.10 0.21 -5.50
CA ARG A 32 2.25 -0.18 -6.62
C ARG A 32 1.29 0.93 -7.02
N ALA A 33 0.67 1.59 -6.04
CA ALA A 33 -0.20 2.73 -6.29
C ALA A 33 0.52 3.86 -7.06
N HIS A 34 1.74 4.19 -6.62
CA HIS A 34 2.59 5.18 -7.28
C HIS A 34 3.00 4.74 -8.70
N THR A 35 3.36 3.47 -8.89
CA THR A 35 3.79 2.92 -10.19
C THR A 35 2.64 2.90 -11.20
N MET A 36 1.42 2.63 -10.75
CA MET A 36 0.20 2.72 -11.55
C MET A 36 -0.22 4.18 -11.84
N GLY A 37 0.43 5.16 -11.20
CA GLY A 37 0.17 6.57 -11.46
C GLY A 37 -1.11 7.11 -10.81
N LEU A 38 -1.58 6.48 -9.73
CA LEU A 38 -2.69 6.99 -8.94
C LEU A 38 -2.37 8.40 -8.40
N ALA A 39 -3.41 9.20 -8.17
CA ALA A 39 -3.36 10.60 -7.79
C ALA A 39 -2.61 10.83 -6.47
N GLY A 40 -2.64 9.85 -5.57
CA GLY A 40 -1.88 9.82 -4.33
C GLY A 40 -2.30 8.68 -3.41
N ALA A 41 -1.45 8.38 -2.43
CA ALA A 41 -1.73 7.44 -1.36
C ALA A 41 -1.21 8.03 -0.05
N SER A 42 -1.95 7.82 1.04
CA SER A 42 -1.58 8.23 2.39
C SER A 42 -1.62 7.03 3.31
N VAL A 43 -0.66 6.94 4.23
CA VAL A 43 -0.57 5.86 5.21
C VAL A 43 -0.78 6.43 6.60
N PHE A 44 -1.67 5.80 7.37
CA PHE A 44 -1.98 6.16 8.75
C PHE A 44 -1.69 4.97 9.65
N ARG A 45 -1.01 5.22 10.77
CA ARG A 45 -0.80 4.22 11.83
C ARG A 45 -1.80 4.48 12.95
N GLY A 46 -2.57 3.46 13.32
CA GLY A 46 -3.45 3.53 14.48
C GLY A 46 -2.69 3.37 15.78
N VAL A 47 -3.29 3.85 16.87
CA VAL A 47 -2.76 3.69 18.24
C VAL A 47 -3.13 2.30 18.80
N GLU A 48 -4.29 1.78 18.41
CA GLU A 48 -4.83 0.49 18.81
C GLU A 48 -5.89 0.06 17.78
N GLY A 49 -6.17 -1.23 17.67
CA GLY A 49 -7.27 -1.76 16.85
C GLY A 49 -7.47 -3.25 17.05
N PHE A 50 -8.63 -3.74 16.60
CA PHE A 50 -8.97 -5.15 16.56
C PHE A 50 -9.58 -5.48 15.20
N GLY A 51 -9.41 -6.70 14.71
CA GLY A 51 -9.91 -7.08 13.39
C GLY A 51 -9.41 -8.42 12.89
N ALA A 52 -9.65 -8.69 11.60
CA ALA A 52 -9.33 -9.95 10.94
C ALA A 52 -7.83 -10.31 11.04
N SER A 53 -6.94 -9.32 10.94
CA SER A 53 -5.48 -9.47 11.08
C SER A 53 -5.02 -9.82 12.51
N SER A 54 -5.88 -9.70 13.52
CA SER A 54 -5.52 -10.00 14.91
C SER A 54 -5.58 -11.51 15.23
N ARG A 55 -5.94 -12.38 14.27
CA ARG A 55 -6.23 -13.80 14.55
C ARG A 55 -5.51 -14.85 13.71
N ILE A 56 -4.64 -14.50 12.77
CA ILE A 56 -3.88 -15.53 12.03
C ILE A 56 -2.39 -15.23 12.13
N HIS A 57 -1.79 -15.71 13.22
CA HIS A 57 -0.42 -16.19 13.21
C HIS A 57 -0.47 -17.66 13.67
N THR A 58 -1.10 -18.51 12.85
CA THR A 58 -0.98 -19.97 13.00
C THR A 58 0.45 -20.39 12.67
N GLY A 59 1.29 -20.34 13.70
CA GLY A 59 2.70 -20.77 13.67
C GLY A 59 3.49 -20.30 14.89
N HIS A 60 3.11 -19.18 15.51
CA HIS A 60 3.76 -18.66 16.72
C HIS A 60 2.70 -18.21 17.73
N LEU A 61 2.65 -18.92 18.85
CA LEU A 61 1.60 -18.98 19.85
C LEU A 61 1.29 -17.69 20.64
N LEU A 62 1.73 -16.48 20.27
CA LEU A 62 1.59 -15.28 21.11
C LEU A 62 1.61 -13.96 20.29
N ALA A 63 0.51 -13.57 19.65
CA ALA A 63 0.38 -12.23 19.05
C ALA A 63 -0.97 -11.57 19.39
N LEU A 64 -1.40 -11.70 20.65
CA LEU A 64 -2.33 -10.74 21.22
C LEU A 64 -1.48 -9.58 21.76
N SER A 65 -1.62 -8.37 21.19
CA SER A 65 -1.19 -7.08 21.78
C SER A 65 0.15 -6.43 21.35
N SER A 66 0.56 -6.45 20.07
CA SER A 66 1.61 -5.50 19.61
C SER A 66 1.57 -5.05 18.15
N ASP A 67 0.78 -5.69 17.29
CA ASP A 67 0.71 -5.30 15.89
C ASP A 67 -0.31 -4.18 15.70
N LEU A 68 0.18 -2.97 15.42
CA LEU A 68 -0.67 -1.79 15.27
C LEU A 68 -1.34 -1.79 13.91
N PRO A 69 -2.62 -1.40 13.81
CA PRO A 69 -3.29 -1.33 12.52
C PRO A 69 -2.69 -0.21 11.66
N VAL A 70 -2.50 -0.50 10.38
CA VAL A 70 -2.10 0.48 9.36
C VAL A 70 -3.24 0.61 8.35
N ALA A 71 -3.63 1.85 8.07
CA ALA A 71 -4.60 2.19 7.03
C ALA A 71 -3.88 2.86 5.85
N VAL A 72 -3.97 2.28 4.67
CA VAL A 72 -3.55 2.92 3.41
C VAL A 72 -4.79 3.48 2.72
N VAL A 73 -4.81 4.78 2.46
CA VAL A 73 -5.93 5.49 1.81
C VAL A 73 -5.50 5.99 0.46
N VAL A 74 -6.26 5.63 -0.57
CA VAL A 74 -6.07 6.06 -1.96
C VAL A 74 -7.37 6.70 -2.45
N VAL A 75 -7.29 7.85 -3.12
CA VAL A 75 -8.45 8.52 -3.72
C VAL A 75 -8.16 8.81 -5.17
N ASP A 76 -8.99 8.28 -6.07
CA ASP A 76 -8.83 8.46 -7.51
C ASP A 76 -10.16 8.28 -8.26
N THR A 77 -10.13 8.34 -9.59
CA THR A 77 -11.25 7.97 -10.45
C THR A 77 -11.67 6.53 -10.19
N GLU A 78 -12.95 6.25 -10.42
CA GLU A 78 -13.52 4.91 -10.29
C GLU A 78 -12.75 3.88 -11.13
N GLU A 79 -12.37 4.24 -12.36
CA GLU A 79 -11.56 3.38 -13.24
C GLU A 79 -10.18 3.06 -12.66
N ASN A 80 -9.47 4.06 -12.13
CA ASN A 80 -8.15 3.84 -11.53
C ASN A 80 -8.25 2.99 -10.26
N VAL A 81 -9.29 3.23 -9.45
CA VAL A 81 -9.59 2.43 -8.27
C VAL A 81 -9.91 0.98 -8.64
N ALA A 82 -10.77 0.74 -9.64
CA ALA A 82 -11.12 -0.60 -10.10
C ALA A 82 -9.87 -1.38 -10.56
N ASN A 83 -8.99 -0.73 -11.32
CA ASN A 83 -7.72 -1.34 -11.74
C ASN A 83 -6.79 -1.61 -10.54
N PHE A 84 -6.77 -0.73 -9.54
CA PHE A 84 -5.95 -0.92 -8.35
C PHE A 84 -6.45 -2.07 -7.46
N LEU A 85 -7.76 -2.29 -7.38
CA LEU A 85 -8.33 -3.41 -6.63
C LEU A 85 -7.84 -4.76 -7.14
N LEU A 86 -7.68 -4.93 -8.47
CA LEU A 86 -7.09 -6.15 -9.05
C LEU A 86 -5.66 -6.43 -8.56
N VAL A 87 -4.89 -5.37 -8.26
CA VAL A 87 -3.54 -5.51 -7.68
C VAL A 87 -3.63 -5.83 -6.19
N LEU A 88 -4.59 -5.25 -5.48
CA LEU A 88 -4.81 -5.53 -4.06
C LEU A 88 -5.24 -6.99 -3.82
N ASP A 89 -5.99 -7.59 -4.75
CA ASP A 89 -6.36 -9.01 -4.70
C ASP A 89 -5.14 -9.96 -4.68
N GLU A 90 -4.00 -9.53 -5.24
CA GLU A 90 -2.72 -10.28 -5.17
C GLU A 90 -1.96 -10.01 -3.86
N LEU A 91 -2.05 -8.79 -3.32
CA LEU A 91 -1.18 -8.33 -2.23
C LEU A 91 -1.76 -8.58 -0.84
N VAL A 92 -3.08 -8.48 -0.68
CA VAL A 92 -3.75 -8.49 0.62
C VAL A 92 -4.40 -9.85 0.83
N GLU A 93 -3.62 -10.79 1.38
CA GLU A 93 -4.13 -12.11 1.76
C GLU A 93 -5.03 -12.04 3.00
N GLU A 94 -4.69 -11.15 3.95
CA GLU A 94 -5.46 -10.89 5.17
C GLU A 94 -5.58 -9.39 5.41
N GLY A 95 -6.76 -8.95 5.86
CA GLY A 95 -7.03 -7.54 6.13
C GLY A 95 -8.48 -7.17 5.80
N LEU A 96 -8.70 -5.87 5.61
CA LEU A 96 -9.98 -5.33 5.16
C LEU A 96 -9.74 -4.26 4.10
N VAL A 97 -10.37 -4.41 2.95
CA VAL A 97 -10.39 -3.40 1.89
C VAL A 97 -11.82 -2.87 1.77
N ILE A 98 -12.00 -1.56 1.89
CA ILE A 98 -13.27 -0.88 1.68
C ILE A 98 -13.17 0.13 0.55
N VAL A 99 -14.29 0.34 -0.14
CA VAL A 99 -14.43 1.33 -1.21
C VAL A 99 -15.63 2.21 -0.91
N ASP A 100 -15.41 3.52 -0.89
CA ASP A 100 -16.45 4.54 -0.71
C ASP A 100 -16.52 5.44 -1.95
N GLU A 101 -17.73 5.87 -2.32
CA GLU A 101 -17.91 7.02 -3.22
C GLU A 101 -17.60 8.33 -2.47
N VAL A 102 -16.83 9.21 -3.10
CA VAL A 102 -16.42 10.50 -2.51
C VAL A 102 -16.49 11.64 -3.53
N GLU A 103 -16.57 12.88 -3.04
CA GLU A 103 -16.46 14.08 -3.87
C GLU A 103 -15.14 14.83 -3.58
N VAL A 104 -14.30 14.96 -4.60
CA VAL A 104 -13.06 15.71 -4.53
C VAL A 104 -13.33 17.19 -4.81
N HIS A 105 -13.35 18.00 -3.75
CA HIS A 105 -13.56 19.44 -3.86
C HIS A 105 -12.39 20.14 -4.57
N ARG A 106 -11.15 19.78 -4.21
CA ARG A 106 -9.93 20.39 -4.77
C ARG A 106 -8.75 19.42 -4.69
N TYR A 107 -8.06 19.25 -5.82
CA TYR A 107 -6.77 18.57 -5.88
C TYR A 107 -5.70 19.54 -6.41
N VAL A 108 -4.63 19.71 -5.63
CA VAL A 108 -3.46 20.51 -6.02
C VAL A 108 -2.25 19.58 -6.05
N GLY A 109 -2.07 18.88 -7.17
CA GLY A 109 -0.86 18.10 -7.44
C GLY A 109 0.18 18.97 -8.15
N GLY A 110 1.40 19.03 -7.62
CA GLY A 110 2.55 19.60 -8.33
C GLY A 110 2.83 18.80 -9.60
N ALA A 111 3.38 19.45 -10.63
CA ALA A 111 3.85 18.76 -11.83
C ALA A 111 4.78 17.60 -11.41
N LYS A 112 4.62 16.45 -12.07
CA LYS A 112 5.34 15.20 -11.80
C LYS A 112 6.83 15.40 -12.16
N GLU A 113 7.58 16.14 -11.36
CA GLU A 113 9.04 16.11 -11.45
C GLU A 113 9.45 14.71 -10.99
N ALA A 114 10.13 14.00 -11.89
CA ALA A 114 10.71 12.68 -11.63
C ALA A 114 11.80 12.80 -10.57
N ARG A 115 11.40 12.97 -9.31
CA ARG A 115 12.29 12.91 -8.16
C ARG A 115 12.68 11.45 -7.95
N PRO A 116 13.92 11.17 -7.50
CA PRO A 116 14.36 9.81 -7.21
C PRO A 116 13.31 9.11 -6.36
N SER A 117 12.99 7.87 -6.69
CA SER A 117 11.91 7.14 -6.04
C SER A 117 12.06 7.28 -4.53
N TRP A 118 11.02 7.78 -3.86
CA TRP A 118 10.99 7.88 -2.41
C TRP A 118 11.35 6.52 -1.76
N TRP A 119 11.11 5.44 -2.49
CA TRP A 119 11.46 4.06 -2.18
C TRP A 119 12.97 3.80 -2.09
N SER A 120 13.79 4.42 -2.93
CA SER A 120 15.25 4.36 -2.82
C SER A 120 15.74 4.95 -1.50
N ARG A 121 15.05 6.00 -1.00
CA ARG A 121 15.38 6.62 0.30
C ARG A 121 14.93 5.74 1.46
N VAL A 122 13.71 5.20 1.41
CA VAL A 122 13.20 4.29 2.46
C VAL A 122 14.03 3.02 2.57
N ARG A 123 14.53 2.47 1.46
CA ARG A 123 15.47 1.32 1.47
C ARG A 123 16.79 1.67 2.15
N ALA A 124 17.36 2.83 1.83
CA ALA A 124 18.62 3.29 2.43
C ALA A 124 18.50 3.52 3.95
N GLU A 125 17.36 4.00 4.44
CA GLU A 125 17.12 4.25 5.86
C GLU A 125 16.85 2.98 6.68
N ARG A 126 16.37 1.90 6.03
CA ARG A 126 16.06 0.62 6.69
C ARG A 126 17.18 -0.42 6.64
N GLY A 127 18.30 -0.13 5.96
CA GLY A 127 19.44 -1.06 5.86
C GLY A 127 19.13 -2.34 5.10
N ASP A 128 18.17 -2.31 4.18
CA ASP A 128 17.70 -3.48 3.43
C ASP A 128 18.60 -3.73 2.21
N ASP A 129 19.85 -4.11 2.48
CA ASP A 129 20.86 -4.50 1.49
C ASP A 129 20.69 -5.98 1.10
N GLY A 130 19.66 -6.28 0.30
CA GLY A 130 19.69 -7.47 -0.54
C GLY A 130 18.43 -8.33 -0.55
N ALA A 131 17.73 -8.30 -1.68
CA ALA A 131 17.26 -9.47 -2.43
C ALA A 131 16.41 -8.99 -3.62
N ASP A 132 17.08 -8.72 -4.74
CA ASP A 132 16.50 -8.89 -6.08
C ASP A 132 17.66 -8.79 -7.09
N ARG A 133 18.50 -9.84 -7.13
CA ARG A 133 19.22 -10.15 -8.35
C ARG A 133 18.24 -10.96 -9.21
N PRO A 134 17.89 -10.52 -10.43
CA PRO A 134 17.23 -11.43 -11.35
C PRO A 134 18.20 -12.57 -11.66
N GLU A 135 17.83 -13.79 -11.28
CA GLU A 135 18.52 -14.98 -11.78
C GLU A 135 18.50 -14.96 -13.31
N GLY A 136 19.69 -15.17 -13.88
CA GLY A 136 19.99 -14.93 -15.27
C GLY A 136 19.10 -15.72 -16.22
N ARG A 137 18.56 -15.01 -17.22
CA ARG A 137 18.35 -15.60 -18.54
C ARG A 137 19.66 -15.48 -19.29
N ASP A 138 20.44 -16.55 -19.28
CA ASP A 138 21.51 -16.72 -20.26
C ASP A 138 20.92 -17.43 -21.48
N THR A 139 20.88 -16.71 -22.59
CA THR A 139 20.46 -17.17 -23.90
C THR A 139 21.62 -17.90 -24.59
N ARG A 140 21.40 -19.15 -25.00
CA ARG A 140 22.02 -19.72 -26.20
C ARG A 140 21.03 -20.60 -26.93
#